data_AF-A0A0Q3RSW7-F1
#
_entry.id   AF-A0A0Q3RSW7-F1
#
_cell.length_a   1.000
_cell.length_b   1.000
_cell.length_c   1.000
_cell.angle_alpha   90.00
_cell.angle_beta   90.00
_cell.angle_gamma   90.00
#
_symmetry.space_group_name_H-M   'P 1'
#
loop_
_entity.id
_entity.type
_entity.pdbx_description
1 polymer ?
#
loop_
_entity_poly.entity_id
_entity_poly.type
_entity_poly.pdbx_seq_one_letter_code
_entity_poly.pdbx_strand_id
1 'polypeptide(L)'
;MVEYIKVSSLVENLSLNITNGSSSTVNVLQWQCIGELESNPHNGVQLTNEEFLSKAMGFLEIVKEKNPDLVLTPEYSFPYKGIERLIMDKTLWPKNGSLFCLGTQGENIDIFKDYLSTWDKNQNTIVLWDAITDLQEEKNFVSPLLYFFVSKETLYILPQIKTGNMYDKWRTFEASYLCLGKKIFVFDDQNSTNKFLSIICADVLHIKAENILENVSGNLTIFHPQLNGNPRNGLFTSFRKEILESRQHNNRIITLNWACDTKIKDTQIIFNKPWSAFYKKHNKNIQGDHRKLRLKNIKLGIFFAYDGINEYWYSDRKENIKCYVINKSDTGQARGPASHGYEPVTTGSYEYISSWEDYRGPFINDELLNAIKDLDDIYLFPIQDLLNSPDKSDFFFGSCLGHFEEGEIKTNEDELVSRMIVGSDEESDDQRHKKLHLFLLLINNLKNGNIPNALLYLKDNHTFTVDGDFPDQGRMIYNLRPKNKVSFENPECLVVITDKNKESKVAQLTSELYEKLSTKLRNQIIVYYQPLGKPEYVFYDKHLDETEIQNPNYTKNMADISNAK
;
A
#
# COMPACT_ATOMS: atom_id res chain seq x y z
N MET A 1 -0.02 32.57 3.37
CA MET A 1 -0.83 31.70 4.26
C MET A 1 -1.87 31.06 3.37
N VAL A 2 -2.05 29.74 3.44
CA VAL A 2 -2.99 29.03 2.57
C VAL A 2 -4.43 29.26 3.04
N GLU A 3 -5.33 29.52 2.10
CA GLU A 3 -6.76 29.73 2.29
C GLU A 3 -7.53 28.42 2.02
N TYR A 4 -8.43 28.05 2.93
CA TYR A 4 -9.32 26.90 2.74
C TYR A 4 -10.69 27.37 2.25
N ILE A 5 -11.07 27.01 1.03
CA ILE A 5 -12.32 27.45 0.40
C ILE A 5 -13.29 26.28 0.33
N LYS A 6 -14.47 26.44 0.93
CA LYS A 6 -15.55 25.45 0.82
C LYS A 6 -16.15 25.47 -0.57
N VAL A 7 -16.17 24.33 -1.25
CA VAL A 7 -16.73 24.27 -2.62
C VAL A 7 -18.23 24.55 -2.61
N SER A 8 -18.93 24.24 -1.52
CA SER A 8 -20.34 24.58 -1.33
C SER A 8 -20.66 26.08 -1.39
N SER A 9 -19.68 26.97 -1.16
CA SER A 9 -19.87 28.42 -1.33
C SER A 9 -19.67 28.90 -2.78
N LEU A 10 -19.09 28.06 -3.65
CA LEU A 10 -18.88 28.34 -5.07
C LEU A 10 -19.97 27.72 -5.93
N VAL A 11 -20.47 26.54 -5.53
CA VAL A 11 -21.50 25.79 -6.25
C VAL A 11 -22.61 25.38 -5.31
N GLU A 12 -23.80 25.95 -5.51
CA GLU A 12 -24.98 25.65 -4.71
C GLU A 12 -25.46 24.21 -4.91
N ASN A 13 -25.94 23.59 -3.82
CA ASN A 13 -26.54 22.25 -3.82
C ASN A 13 -25.61 21.13 -4.33
N LEU A 14 -24.29 21.30 -4.22
CA LEU A 14 -23.33 20.23 -4.52
C LEU A 14 -23.44 19.12 -3.47
N SER A 15 -23.70 17.89 -3.91
CA SER A 15 -23.66 16.71 -3.05
C SER A 15 -22.90 15.60 -3.74
N LEU A 16 -21.68 15.34 -3.27
CA LEU A 16 -20.78 14.33 -3.83
C LEU A 16 -20.83 13.04 -3.01
N ASN A 17 -20.71 11.88 -3.65
CA ASN A 17 -20.76 10.58 -2.98
C ASN A 17 -19.66 10.41 -1.94
N ILE A 18 -18.51 11.06 -2.11
CA ILE A 18 -17.40 11.06 -1.15
C ILE A 18 -17.66 11.94 0.08
N THR A 19 -18.53 12.96 0.00
CA THR A 19 -18.79 13.90 1.10
C THR A 19 -20.19 13.82 1.68
N ASN A 20 -21.18 13.26 0.97
CA ASN A 20 -22.56 13.22 1.41
C ASN A 20 -22.76 12.31 2.64
N GLY A 21 -23.87 12.51 3.35
CA GLY A 21 -24.17 11.80 4.59
C GLY A 21 -24.77 10.40 4.39
N SER A 22 -24.81 9.85 3.18
CA SER A 22 -25.40 8.53 2.96
C SER A 22 -24.47 7.41 3.44
N SER A 23 -25.04 6.28 3.84
CA SER A 23 -24.28 5.09 4.24
C SER A 23 -23.69 4.29 3.08
N SER A 24 -23.86 4.75 1.83
CA SER A 24 -23.29 4.07 0.66
C SER A 24 -21.77 4.07 0.73
N THR A 25 -21.13 3.10 0.11
CA THR A 25 -19.69 3.15 -0.09
C THR A 25 -19.32 4.12 -1.21
N VAL A 26 -18.02 4.38 -1.36
CA VAL A 26 -17.45 5.17 -2.46
C VAL A 26 -16.59 4.26 -3.32
N ASN A 27 -16.92 4.16 -4.60
CA ASN A 27 -16.11 3.45 -5.59
C ASN A 27 -15.00 4.36 -6.09
N VAL A 28 -13.76 3.99 -5.79
CA VAL A 28 -12.55 4.72 -6.19
C VAL A 28 -11.91 4.00 -7.37
N LEU A 29 -11.50 4.78 -8.36
CA LEU A 29 -10.73 4.32 -9.51
C LEU A 29 -9.49 5.20 -9.65
N GLN A 30 -8.30 4.60 -9.58
CA GLN A 30 -7.03 5.34 -9.65
C GLN A 30 -6.10 4.73 -10.69
N TRP A 31 -5.33 5.57 -11.38
CA TRP A 31 -4.28 5.14 -12.31
C TRP A 31 -2.91 5.51 -11.75
N GLN A 32 -2.08 4.52 -11.46
CA GLN A 32 -0.65 4.70 -11.20
C GLN A 32 0.09 4.54 -12.53
N CYS A 33 0.56 5.65 -13.10
CA CYS A 33 1.14 5.68 -14.44
C CYS A 33 2.67 5.54 -14.46
N ILE A 34 3.23 5.16 -15.61
CA ILE A 34 4.68 5.10 -15.86
C ILE A 34 5.04 5.92 -17.10
N GLY A 35 6.24 6.50 -17.14
CA GLY A 35 6.76 7.10 -18.36
C GLY A 35 8.13 7.75 -18.24
N GLU A 36 8.64 8.23 -19.37
CA GLU A 36 9.86 9.05 -19.45
C GLU A 36 9.47 10.52 -19.62
N LEU A 37 9.46 11.24 -18.50
CA LEU A 37 8.98 12.60 -18.39
C LEU A 37 9.99 13.60 -18.97
N GLU A 38 9.50 14.59 -19.70
CA GLU A 38 10.28 15.74 -20.13
C GLU A 38 10.05 16.91 -19.17
N SER A 39 11.08 17.69 -18.87
CA SER A 39 10.96 18.88 -18.03
C SER A 39 11.62 20.09 -18.69
N ASN A 40 10.90 21.20 -18.86
CA ASN A 40 11.48 22.44 -19.40
C ASN A 40 10.91 23.70 -18.75
N PRO A 41 11.70 24.79 -18.59
CA PRO A 41 11.29 25.96 -17.79
C PRO A 41 10.03 26.70 -18.26
N HIS A 42 9.57 26.45 -19.49
CA HIS A 42 8.42 27.13 -20.06
C HIS A 42 7.12 26.39 -19.77
N ASN A 43 7.10 25.05 -19.95
CA ASN A 43 5.89 24.24 -19.82
C ASN A 43 5.86 23.37 -18.56
N GLY A 44 6.94 23.28 -17.79
CA GLY A 44 6.99 22.37 -16.64
C GLY A 44 7.29 20.92 -17.06
N VAL A 45 6.67 19.97 -16.35
CA VAL A 45 6.87 18.52 -16.56
C VAL A 45 5.74 17.95 -17.43
N GLN A 46 6.09 17.27 -18.52
CA GLN A 46 5.14 16.77 -19.52
C GLN A 46 5.53 15.37 -20.03
N LEU A 47 4.57 14.66 -20.63
CA LEU A 47 4.76 13.38 -21.30
C LEU A 47 3.81 13.26 -22.50
N THR A 48 4.32 13.55 -23.68
CA THR A 48 3.47 13.77 -24.87
C THR A 48 3.53 12.62 -25.89
N ASN A 49 4.14 11.49 -25.54
CA ASN A 49 4.23 10.36 -26.47
C ASN A 49 2.85 9.73 -26.74
N GLU A 50 2.69 9.13 -27.93
CA GLU A 50 1.41 8.60 -28.39
C GLU A 50 0.93 7.40 -27.56
N GLU A 51 1.86 6.60 -27.05
CA GLU A 51 1.55 5.47 -26.17
C GLU A 51 0.89 5.94 -24.88
N PHE A 52 1.44 6.97 -24.23
CA PHE A 52 0.89 7.50 -22.98
C PHE A 52 -0.46 8.17 -23.20
N LEU A 53 -0.65 8.86 -24.33
CA LEU A 53 -1.98 9.34 -24.71
C LEU A 53 -2.98 8.18 -24.88
N SER A 54 -2.55 7.09 -25.50
CA SER A 54 -3.39 5.89 -25.67
C SER A 54 -3.75 5.25 -24.32
N LYS A 55 -2.82 5.22 -23.36
CA LYS A 55 -3.07 4.79 -21.97
C LYS A 55 -4.11 5.67 -21.30
N ALA A 56 -3.98 6.99 -21.40
CA ALA A 56 -4.92 7.94 -20.81
C ALA A 56 -6.33 7.81 -21.41
N MET A 57 -6.44 7.60 -22.73
CA MET A 57 -7.73 7.36 -23.38
C MET A 57 -8.34 6.02 -22.96
N GLY A 58 -7.54 4.95 -22.90
CA GLY A 58 -7.99 3.66 -22.38
C GLY A 58 -8.44 3.74 -20.91
N PHE A 59 -7.80 4.58 -20.09
CA PHE A 59 -8.23 4.86 -18.73
C PHE A 59 -9.61 5.53 -18.69
N LEU A 60 -9.89 6.51 -19.57
CA LEU A 60 -11.21 7.15 -19.67
C LEU A 60 -12.31 6.16 -20.08
N GLU A 61 -12.00 5.19 -20.96
CA GLU A 61 -12.94 4.12 -21.30
C GLU A 61 -13.25 3.23 -20.08
N ILE A 62 -12.24 2.91 -19.26
CA ILE A 62 -12.44 2.18 -18.00
C ILE A 62 -13.25 3.02 -17.00
N VAL A 63 -12.99 4.32 -16.90
CA VAL A 63 -13.80 5.25 -16.08
C VAL A 63 -15.26 5.19 -16.50
N LYS A 64 -15.54 5.27 -17.80
CA LYS A 64 -16.89 5.17 -18.36
C LYS A 64 -17.55 3.82 -18.05
N GLU A 65 -16.82 2.72 -18.22
CA GLU A 65 -17.32 1.36 -17.96
C GLU A 65 -17.65 1.16 -16.48
N LYS A 66 -16.73 1.54 -15.58
CA LYS A 66 -16.87 1.31 -14.13
C LYS A 66 -17.74 2.35 -13.43
N ASN A 67 -17.96 3.50 -14.05
CA ASN A 67 -18.79 4.59 -13.55
C ASN A 67 -18.51 4.95 -12.06
N PRO A 68 -17.23 5.22 -11.70
CA PRO A 68 -16.79 5.37 -10.33
C PRO A 68 -17.32 6.65 -9.67
N ASP A 69 -17.27 6.68 -8.34
CA ASP A 69 -17.64 7.86 -7.54
C ASP A 69 -16.46 8.83 -7.36
N LEU A 70 -15.23 8.31 -7.39
CA LEU A 70 -13.99 9.07 -7.28
C LEU A 70 -12.96 8.58 -8.32
N VAL A 71 -12.42 9.47 -9.14
CA VAL A 71 -11.35 9.17 -10.11
C VAL A 71 -10.10 9.93 -9.74
N LEU A 72 -8.95 9.26 -9.70
CA LEU A 72 -7.70 9.84 -9.20
C LEU A 72 -6.53 9.59 -10.17
N THR A 73 -5.72 10.62 -10.45
CA THR A 73 -4.45 10.47 -11.18
C THR A 73 -3.30 11.24 -10.50
N PRO A 74 -2.03 10.81 -10.66
CA PRO A 74 -0.87 11.46 -10.03
C PRO A 74 -0.64 12.89 -10.49
N GLU A 75 0.25 13.60 -9.82
CA GLU A 75 0.75 14.90 -10.29
C GLU A 75 1.46 14.73 -11.65
N TYR A 76 1.36 15.74 -12.54
CA TYR A 76 2.01 15.73 -13.85
C TYR A 76 1.59 14.59 -14.80
N SER A 77 0.47 13.92 -14.53
CA SER A 77 0.09 12.69 -15.23
C SER A 77 -0.85 12.93 -16.41
N PHE A 78 -1.98 13.60 -16.23
CA PHE A 78 -3.05 13.55 -17.21
C PHE A 78 -2.83 14.52 -18.38
N PRO A 79 -2.85 14.04 -19.65
CA PRO A 79 -2.59 14.89 -20.80
C PRO A 79 -3.77 15.80 -21.12
N TYR A 80 -3.49 17.05 -21.55
CA TYR A 80 -4.54 18.02 -21.92
C TYR A 80 -5.44 17.53 -23.05
N LYS A 81 -4.93 16.76 -24.02
CA LYS A 81 -5.76 16.10 -25.04
C LYS A 81 -6.82 15.16 -24.44
N GLY A 82 -6.50 14.49 -23.33
CA GLY A 82 -7.45 13.69 -22.57
C GLY A 82 -8.52 14.54 -21.89
N ILE A 83 -8.13 15.70 -21.34
CA ILE A 83 -9.04 16.68 -20.75
C ILE A 83 -10.00 17.25 -21.81
N GLU A 84 -9.49 17.63 -22.98
CA GLU A 84 -10.30 18.11 -24.10
C GLU A 84 -11.34 17.07 -24.51
N ARG A 85 -10.93 15.80 -24.63
CA ARG A 85 -11.85 14.70 -24.95
C ARG A 85 -12.92 14.53 -23.87
N LEU A 86 -12.54 14.56 -22.59
CA LEU A 86 -13.47 14.49 -21.45
C LEU A 86 -14.51 15.61 -21.51
N ILE A 87 -14.10 16.84 -21.81
CA ILE A 87 -15.01 18.00 -21.86
C ILE A 87 -15.96 17.91 -23.06
N MET A 88 -15.44 17.52 -24.23
CA MET A 88 -16.22 17.47 -25.48
C MET A 88 -17.20 16.28 -25.54
N ASP A 89 -16.87 15.15 -24.90
CA ASP A 89 -17.70 13.95 -24.90
C ASP A 89 -18.48 13.82 -23.59
N LYS A 90 -19.76 14.22 -23.60
CA LYS A 90 -20.66 14.08 -22.44
C LYS A 90 -20.77 12.66 -21.90
N THR A 91 -20.46 11.63 -22.69
CA THR A 91 -20.48 10.23 -22.20
C THR A 91 -19.32 9.90 -21.28
N LEU A 92 -18.29 10.76 -21.23
CA LEU A 92 -17.14 10.66 -20.33
C LEU A 92 -17.29 11.51 -19.08
N TRP A 93 -18.30 12.38 -19.02
CA TRP A 93 -18.50 13.26 -17.86
C TRP A 93 -18.70 12.45 -16.58
N PRO A 94 -18.27 12.98 -15.41
CA PRO A 94 -18.67 12.42 -14.13
C PRO A 94 -20.19 12.31 -14.06
N LYS A 95 -20.71 11.18 -13.56
CA LYS A 95 -22.13 11.10 -13.19
C LYS A 95 -22.40 12.10 -12.04
N ASN A 96 -23.67 12.41 -11.84
CA ASN A 96 -24.08 13.22 -10.68
C ASN A 96 -23.58 12.56 -9.37
N GLY A 97 -22.96 13.37 -8.52
CA GLY A 97 -22.33 12.93 -7.28
C GLY A 97 -20.91 12.38 -7.40
N SER A 98 -20.37 12.18 -8.61
CA SER A 98 -18.97 11.76 -8.80
C SER A 98 -18.01 12.96 -8.82
N LEU A 99 -16.77 12.70 -8.40
CA LEU A 99 -15.67 13.66 -8.43
C LEU A 99 -14.47 13.05 -9.16
N PHE A 100 -13.98 13.70 -10.22
CA PHE A 100 -12.71 13.31 -10.83
C PHE A 100 -11.64 14.31 -10.41
N CYS A 101 -10.49 13.82 -9.96
CA CYS A 101 -9.32 14.58 -9.54
C CYS A 101 -8.15 14.19 -10.47
N LEU A 102 -7.93 14.97 -11.52
CA LEU A 102 -6.95 14.67 -12.56
C LEU A 102 -5.75 15.59 -12.40
N GLY A 103 -4.62 15.05 -11.91
CA GLY A 103 -3.36 15.80 -11.84
C GLY A 103 -2.80 15.93 -13.24
N THR A 104 -2.85 17.13 -13.82
CA THR A 104 -2.51 17.33 -15.22
C THR A 104 -1.01 17.49 -15.41
N GLN A 105 -0.57 17.37 -16.66
CA GLN A 105 0.76 17.81 -17.06
C GLN A 105 0.98 19.30 -16.76
N GLY A 106 2.24 19.68 -16.62
CA GLY A 106 2.63 21.07 -16.52
C GLY A 106 2.21 21.81 -17.77
N GLU A 107 1.88 23.09 -17.60
CA GLU A 107 1.61 23.97 -18.74
C GLU A 107 2.02 25.41 -18.42
N ASN A 108 2.46 26.13 -19.45
CA ASN A 108 2.67 27.57 -19.34
C ASN A 108 1.40 28.27 -18.83
N ILE A 109 1.54 29.26 -17.94
CA ILE A 109 0.39 29.90 -17.30
C ILE A 109 -0.57 30.57 -18.29
N ASP A 110 -0.07 31.18 -19.36
CA ASP A 110 -0.92 31.86 -20.34
C ASP A 110 -1.66 30.85 -21.22
N ILE A 111 -0.96 29.80 -21.67
CA ILE A 111 -1.58 28.68 -22.40
C ILE A 111 -2.64 27.99 -21.54
N PHE A 112 -2.36 27.80 -20.25
CA PHE A 112 -3.33 27.23 -19.32
C PHE A 112 -4.57 28.11 -19.17
N LYS A 113 -4.42 29.43 -19.03
CA LYS A 113 -5.55 30.39 -19.02
C LYS A 113 -6.36 30.33 -20.34
N ASP A 114 -5.69 30.12 -21.48
CA ASP A 114 -6.35 29.96 -22.77
C ASP A 114 -7.17 28.66 -22.86
N TYR A 115 -6.64 27.55 -22.33
CA TYR A 115 -7.40 26.30 -22.19
C TYR A 115 -8.66 26.51 -21.35
N LEU A 116 -8.52 27.09 -20.15
CA LEU A 116 -9.65 27.38 -19.27
C LEU A 116 -10.70 28.27 -19.96
N SER A 117 -10.27 29.33 -20.63
CA SER A 117 -11.15 30.24 -21.39
C SER A 117 -11.87 29.54 -22.55
N THR A 118 -11.22 28.55 -23.17
CA THR A 118 -11.80 27.75 -24.24
C THR A 118 -12.83 26.76 -23.68
N TRP A 119 -12.52 26.13 -22.55
CA TRP A 119 -13.41 25.17 -21.90
C TRP A 119 -14.67 25.82 -21.34
N ASP A 120 -14.55 27.04 -20.79
CA ASP A 120 -15.67 27.82 -20.25
C ASP A 120 -16.67 28.28 -21.34
N LYS A 121 -16.25 28.30 -22.61
CA LYS A 121 -17.14 28.57 -23.76
C LYS A 121 -17.95 27.36 -24.20
N ASN A 122 -17.64 26.15 -23.70
CA ASN A 122 -18.41 24.96 -24.04
C ASN A 122 -19.79 24.98 -23.38
N GLN A 123 -20.79 24.49 -24.11
CA GLN A 123 -22.16 24.50 -23.64
C GLN A 123 -22.35 23.57 -22.43
N ASN A 124 -22.89 24.12 -21.34
CA ASN A 124 -23.07 23.44 -20.05
C ASN A 124 -21.73 23.05 -19.38
N THR A 125 -20.68 23.83 -19.62
CA THR A 125 -19.44 23.77 -18.86
C THR A 125 -19.25 25.09 -18.12
N ILE A 126 -18.80 25.04 -16.86
CA ILE A 126 -18.42 26.21 -16.07
C ILE A 126 -17.03 25.98 -15.50
N VAL A 127 -16.11 26.90 -15.76
CA VAL A 127 -14.80 26.94 -15.13
C VAL A 127 -14.85 27.85 -13.90
N LEU A 128 -14.44 27.33 -12.75
CA LEU A 128 -14.29 28.11 -11.53
C LEU A 128 -12.89 28.72 -11.47
N TRP A 129 -12.81 30.04 -11.67
CA TRP A 129 -11.55 30.77 -11.86
C TRP A 129 -10.82 31.12 -10.56
N ASP A 130 -11.41 30.84 -9.39
CA ASP A 130 -10.94 31.26 -8.07
C ASP A 130 -9.45 30.98 -7.81
N ALA A 131 -8.93 29.85 -8.29
CA ALA A 131 -7.54 29.45 -8.07
C ALA A 131 -6.53 30.21 -8.94
N ILE A 132 -6.97 30.81 -10.04
CA ILE A 132 -6.11 31.40 -11.08
C ILE A 132 -6.11 32.92 -11.00
N THR A 133 -7.22 33.52 -10.58
CA THR A 133 -7.33 34.98 -10.46
C THR A 133 -6.46 35.58 -9.37
N ASP A 134 -5.94 34.76 -8.45
CA ASP A 134 -5.27 35.22 -7.24
C ASP A 134 -4.17 34.24 -6.80
N LEU A 135 -3.15 34.11 -7.65
CA LEU A 135 -1.95 33.32 -7.39
C LEU A 135 -1.10 33.97 -6.28
N GLN A 136 -0.40 33.14 -5.51
CA GLN A 136 0.61 33.63 -4.56
C GLN A 136 1.85 34.14 -5.30
N GLU A 137 2.30 33.37 -6.29
CA GLU A 137 3.44 33.71 -7.14
C GLU A 137 3.11 33.33 -8.58
N GLU A 138 3.17 34.29 -9.50
CA GLU A 138 3.03 34.03 -10.93
C GLU A 138 4.43 34.00 -11.56
N LYS A 139 4.77 32.86 -12.16
CA LYS A 139 6.05 32.59 -12.84
C LYS A 139 5.77 32.07 -14.25
N ASN A 140 6.35 30.96 -14.67
CA ASN A 140 6.27 30.49 -16.06
C ASN A 140 5.16 29.47 -16.28
N PHE A 141 5.05 28.46 -15.41
CA PHE A 141 4.16 27.33 -15.62
C PHE A 141 3.39 26.96 -14.35
N VAL A 142 2.31 26.21 -14.49
CA VAL A 142 1.50 25.66 -13.40
C VAL A 142 1.58 24.13 -13.36
N SER A 143 1.38 23.57 -12.17
CA SER A 143 1.08 22.15 -11.93
C SER A 143 -0.33 22.04 -11.34
N PRO A 144 -1.38 22.02 -12.16
CA PRO A 144 -2.75 21.97 -11.68
C PRO A 144 -3.20 20.55 -11.33
N LEU A 145 -4.01 20.45 -10.27
CA LEU A 145 -4.99 19.39 -10.13
C LEU A 145 -6.34 19.93 -10.63
N LEU A 146 -6.94 19.29 -11.62
CA LEU A 146 -8.27 19.65 -12.11
C LEU A 146 -9.33 18.77 -11.48
N TYR A 147 -10.30 19.39 -10.82
CA TYR A 147 -11.50 18.71 -10.36
C TYR A 147 -12.62 18.81 -11.40
N PHE A 148 -13.25 17.69 -11.73
CA PHE A 148 -14.45 17.63 -12.58
C PHE A 148 -15.61 17.02 -11.79
N PHE A 149 -16.76 17.69 -11.83
CA PHE A 149 -18.00 17.19 -11.22
C PHE A 149 -19.21 17.78 -11.93
N VAL A 150 -20.35 17.09 -11.86
CA VAL A 150 -21.60 17.56 -12.49
C VAL A 150 -22.59 18.02 -11.43
N SER A 151 -23.23 19.16 -11.67
CA SER A 151 -24.38 19.65 -10.91
C SER A 151 -25.40 20.26 -11.86
N LYS A 152 -26.69 19.88 -11.72
CA LYS A 152 -27.80 20.36 -12.58
C LYS A 152 -27.48 20.27 -14.08
N GLU A 153 -26.93 19.13 -14.53
CA GLU A 153 -26.52 18.86 -15.93
C GLU A 153 -25.37 19.72 -16.48
N THR A 154 -24.74 20.53 -15.62
CA THR A 154 -23.56 21.34 -15.96
C THR A 154 -22.30 20.66 -15.43
N LEU A 155 -21.28 20.55 -16.28
CA LEU A 155 -19.94 20.14 -15.91
C LEU A 155 -19.19 21.34 -15.29
N TYR A 156 -18.72 21.17 -14.06
CA TYR A 156 -17.85 22.13 -13.40
C TYR A 156 -16.40 21.67 -13.49
N ILE A 157 -15.50 22.62 -13.79
CA ILE A 157 -14.06 22.43 -13.81
C ILE A 157 -13.47 23.38 -12.76
N LEU A 158 -12.83 22.83 -11.74
CA LEU A 158 -12.19 23.60 -10.68
C LEU A 158 -10.69 23.27 -10.64
N PRO A 159 -9.82 24.19 -11.10
CA PRO A 159 -8.40 24.05 -10.92
C PRO A 159 -7.99 24.26 -9.46
N GLN A 160 -7.02 23.49 -8.97
CA GLN A 160 -6.23 23.80 -7.78
C GLN A 160 -4.77 23.87 -8.18
N ILE A 161 -4.15 25.04 -7.97
CA ILE A 161 -2.73 25.24 -8.24
C ILE A 161 -1.93 24.85 -7.00
N LYS A 162 -0.87 24.08 -7.21
CA LYS A 162 0.10 23.68 -6.19
C LYS A 162 0.54 24.90 -5.37
N THR A 163 0.47 24.79 -4.04
CA THR A 163 0.73 25.88 -3.10
C THR A 163 2.19 25.98 -2.67
N GLY A 164 2.96 24.93 -2.89
CA GLY A 164 4.38 24.89 -2.55
C GLY A 164 5.19 24.05 -3.53
N ASN A 165 6.34 24.57 -3.92
CA ASN A 165 7.26 23.87 -4.82
C ASN A 165 8.01 22.75 -4.10
N MET A 166 8.37 21.72 -4.84
CA MET A 166 9.36 20.74 -4.43
C MET A 166 10.77 21.37 -4.49
N TYR A 167 11.65 20.94 -3.58
CA TYR A 167 13.08 21.26 -3.68
C TYR A 167 13.75 20.20 -4.56
N ASP A 168 13.53 20.31 -5.87
CA ASP A 168 13.97 19.31 -6.84
C ASP A 168 15.49 19.19 -6.84
N LYS A 169 16.00 17.97 -6.71
CA LYS A 169 17.44 17.69 -6.86
C LYS A 169 17.96 18.02 -8.27
N TRP A 170 17.08 18.10 -9.27
CA TRP A 170 17.41 18.34 -10.67
C TRP A 170 17.27 19.80 -11.12
N ARG A 171 17.97 20.71 -10.44
CA ARG A 171 18.13 22.14 -10.81
C ARG A 171 17.10 23.11 -10.22
N THR A 172 16.55 22.85 -9.02
CA THR A 172 15.62 23.78 -8.34
C THR A 172 14.48 24.25 -9.28
N PHE A 173 14.01 23.33 -10.13
CA PHE A 173 13.24 23.65 -11.31
C PHE A 173 11.88 24.26 -10.96
N GLU A 174 11.11 23.59 -10.10
CA GLU A 174 9.85 24.15 -9.60
C GLU A 174 10.11 25.43 -8.81
N ALA A 175 11.14 25.46 -7.96
CA ALA A 175 11.46 26.65 -7.15
C ALA A 175 11.65 27.91 -8.02
N SER A 176 12.28 27.77 -9.19
CA SER A 176 12.58 28.88 -10.10
C SER A 176 11.45 29.26 -11.04
N TYR A 177 10.54 28.33 -11.41
CA TYR A 177 9.65 28.54 -12.56
C TYR A 177 8.17 28.21 -12.32
N LEU A 178 7.83 27.49 -11.25
CA LEU A 178 6.46 27.10 -10.93
C LEU A 178 5.69 28.28 -10.31
N CYS A 179 4.49 28.54 -10.85
CA CYS A 179 3.51 29.41 -10.23
C CYS A 179 2.92 28.75 -8.98
N LEU A 180 2.78 29.51 -7.90
CA LEU A 180 2.24 29.02 -6.65
C LEU A 180 0.81 29.52 -6.43
N GLY A 181 -0.09 28.60 -6.13
CA GLY A 181 -1.41 28.91 -5.61
C GLY A 181 -1.36 29.26 -4.13
N LYS A 182 -2.48 29.76 -3.59
CA LYS A 182 -2.67 29.95 -2.15
C LYS A 182 -3.97 29.35 -1.61
N LYS A 183 -4.67 28.56 -2.43
CA LYS A 183 -6.04 28.08 -2.12
C LYS A 183 -6.07 26.55 -2.14
N ILE A 184 -6.68 25.98 -1.10
CA ILE A 184 -7.07 24.57 -1.02
C ILE A 184 -8.58 24.50 -0.99
N PHE A 185 -9.16 23.72 -1.89
CA PHE A 185 -10.60 23.53 -1.95
C PHE A 185 -11.02 22.36 -1.07
N VAL A 186 -11.99 22.65 -0.18
CA VAL A 186 -12.61 21.69 0.72
C VAL A 186 -13.97 21.34 0.15
N PHE A 187 -14.09 20.16 -0.44
CA PHE A 187 -15.38 19.61 -0.81
C PHE A 187 -16.13 19.25 0.47
N ASP A 188 -17.30 19.84 0.63
CA ASP A 188 -18.15 19.69 1.79
C ASP A 188 -19.62 19.50 1.39
N ASP A 189 -20.38 18.90 2.29
CA ASP A 189 -21.84 18.80 2.21
C ASP A 189 -22.40 19.31 3.55
N GLN A 190 -23.42 20.16 3.50
CA GLN A 190 -24.01 20.78 4.68
C GLN A 190 -24.69 19.75 5.61
N ASN A 191 -25.08 18.60 5.07
CA ASN A 191 -25.75 17.53 5.80
C ASN A 191 -24.80 16.43 6.27
N SER A 192 -23.48 16.65 6.22
CA SER A 192 -22.48 15.63 6.49
C SER A 192 -21.23 16.18 7.16
N THR A 193 -20.64 15.36 8.02
CA THR A 193 -19.32 15.63 8.62
C THR A 193 -18.17 15.20 7.71
N ASN A 194 -18.44 14.47 6.61
CA ASN A 194 -17.40 14.05 5.68
C ASN A 194 -16.90 15.25 4.86
N LYS A 195 -15.59 15.30 4.64
CA LYS A 195 -14.87 16.33 3.90
C LYS A 195 -13.84 15.68 3.00
N PHE A 196 -13.61 16.27 1.83
CA PHE A 196 -12.57 15.84 0.90
C PHE A 196 -11.75 17.05 0.46
N LEU A 197 -10.44 16.90 0.39
CA LEU A 197 -9.53 17.90 -0.18
C LEU A 197 -8.31 17.21 -0.78
N SER A 198 -7.51 17.95 -1.53
CA SER A 198 -6.24 17.44 -2.03
C SER A 198 -5.05 18.29 -1.61
N ILE A 199 -3.91 17.63 -1.40
CA ILE A 199 -2.60 18.23 -1.09
C ILE A 199 -1.62 17.75 -2.16
N ILE A 200 -1.11 18.63 -3.02
CA ILE A 200 -0.35 18.24 -4.21
C ILE A 200 1.13 18.08 -3.87
N CYS A 201 1.62 16.84 -3.85
CA CYS A 201 3.04 16.50 -3.73
C CYS A 201 3.81 17.30 -2.66
N ALA A 202 4.63 18.28 -3.04
CA ALA A 202 5.42 19.05 -2.09
C ALA A 202 4.61 20.01 -1.20
N ASP A 203 3.31 20.21 -1.45
CA ASP A 203 2.42 21.01 -0.58
C ASP A 203 2.53 20.60 0.90
N VAL A 204 2.74 19.31 1.19
CA VAL A 204 2.93 18.81 2.57
C VAL A 204 4.15 19.40 3.27
N LEU A 205 5.13 19.93 2.53
CA LEU A 205 6.33 20.56 3.08
C LEU A 205 6.08 22.02 3.47
N HIS A 206 5.00 22.61 2.96
CA HIS A 206 4.65 24.02 3.15
C HIS A 206 3.40 24.20 4.02
N ILE A 207 2.63 23.13 4.23
CA ILE A 207 1.40 23.13 5.02
C ILE A 207 1.55 22.13 6.17
N LYS A 208 1.45 22.63 7.40
CA LYS A 208 1.40 21.79 8.60
C LYS A 208 0.09 21.03 8.67
N ALA A 209 0.13 19.77 9.11
CA ALA A 209 -1.06 18.96 9.32
C ALA A 209 -2.03 19.62 10.33
N GLU A 210 -1.47 20.22 11.38
CA GLU A 210 -2.19 21.02 12.38
C GLU A 210 -3.10 22.08 11.72
N ASN A 211 -2.58 22.83 10.75
CA ASN A 211 -3.35 23.87 10.06
C ASN A 211 -4.56 23.28 9.32
N ILE A 212 -4.43 22.09 8.73
CA ILE A 212 -5.56 21.42 8.05
C ILE A 212 -6.59 20.99 9.09
N LEU A 213 -6.15 20.36 10.19
CA LEU A 213 -7.02 19.84 11.24
C LEU A 213 -7.79 20.96 11.97
N GLU A 214 -7.19 22.14 12.11
CA GLU A 214 -7.83 23.31 12.73
C GLU A 214 -8.85 23.99 11.81
N ASN A 215 -8.62 23.99 10.49
CA ASN A 215 -9.47 24.69 9.52
C ASN A 215 -10.54 23.78 8.88
N VAL A 216 -10.37 22.47 8.92
CA VAL A 216 -11.27 21.49 8.31
C VAL A 216 -11.80 20.52 9.36
N SER A 217 -13.01 20.80 9.86
CA SER A 217 -13.67 19.98 10.86
C SER A 217 -14.43 18.79 10.25
N GLY A 218 -14.41 17.67 10.96
CA GLY A 218 -15.13 16.45 10.59
C GLY A 218 -14.24 15.36 10.00
N ASN A 219 -14.87 14.35 9.41
CA ASN A 219 -14.20 13.19 8.84
C ASN A 219 -13.49 13.54 7.54
N LEU A 220 -12.16 13.59 7.54
CA LEU A 220 -11.39 14.07 6.41
C LEU A 220 -10.85 12.91 5.55
N THR A 221 -11.07 12.97 4.24
CA THR A 221 -10.32 12.19 3.25
C THR A 221 -9.40 13.13 2.47
N ILE A 222 -8.09 12.92 2.57
CA ILE A 222 -7.09 13.68 1.82
C ILE A 222 -6.64 12.88 0.61
N PHE A 223 -6.76 13.46 -0.59
CA PHE A 223 -6.07 12.97 -1.77
C PHE A 223 -4.69 13.63 -1.90
N HIS A 224 -3.66 12.82 -2.11
CA HIS A 224 -2.29 13.28 -2.21
C HIS A 224 -1.68 12.77 -3.53
N PRO A 225 -1.90 13.48 -4.66
CA PRO A 225 -1.26 13.18 -5.94
C PRO A 225 0.22 13.59 -5.88
N GLN A 226 1.10 12.76 -6.45
CA GLN A 226 2.55 12.92 -6.31
C GLN A 226 3.29 12.59 -7.60
N LEU A 227 4.39 13.31 -7.83
CA LEU A 227 5.56 12.86 -8.55
C LEU A 227 6.76 12.97 -7.60
N ASN A 228 6.99 11.94 -6.79
CA ASN A 228 7.98 11.98 -5.71
C ASN A 228 8.89 10.75 -5.73
N GLY A 229 10.20 10.95 -5.86
CA GLY A 229 11.19 9.87 -5.83
C GLY A 229 11.45 9.30 -4.44
N ASN A 230 10.99 9.97 -3.38
CA ASN A 230 11.12 9.52 -2.00
C ASN A 230 9.84 9.79 -1.19
N PRO A 231 8.70 9.16 -1.53
CA PRO A 231 7.40 9.41 -0.89
C PRO A 231 7.32 8.99 0.58
N ARG A 232 8.28 8.14 1.01
CA ARG A 232 8.48 7.68 2.39
C ARG A 232 9.49 8.51 3.18
N ASN A 233 9.91 9.68 2.68
CA ASN A 233 10.74 10.59 3.45
C ASN A 233 10.04 11.04 4.76
N GLY A 234 10.82 11.22 5.83
CA GLY A 234 10.34 11.58 7.16
C GLY A 234 9.36 12.75 7.25
N LEU A 235 9.50 13.79 6.41
CA LEU A 235 8.55 14.91 6.40
C LEU A 235 7.17 14.49 5.86
N PHE A 236 7.15 13.65 4.82
CA PHE A 236 5.91 13.14 4.24
C PHE A 236 5.23 12.12 5.17
N THR A 237 6.00 11.22 5.77
CA THR A 237 5.47 10.23 6.71
C THR A 237 4.94 10.90 7.98
N SER A 238 5.64 11.93 8.50
CA SER A 238 5.20 12.69 9.68
C SER A 238 3.88 13.42 9.43
N PHE A 239 3.76 14.11 8.28
CA PHE A 239 2.50 14.73 7.88
C PHE A 239 1.33 13.73 7.87
N ARG A 240 1.54 12.53 7.28
CA ARG A 240 0.51 11.48 7.26
C ARG A 240 0.17 10.99 8.67
N LYS A 241 1.18 10.72 9.51
CA LYS A 241 0.99 10.27 10.89
C LYS A 241 0.20 11.30 11.70
N GLU A 242 0.55 12.58 11.63
CA GLU A 242 -0.14 13.66 12.34
C GLU A 242 -1.64 13.74 11.95
N ILE A 243 -1.96 13.65 10.66
CA ILE A 243 -3.35 13.63 10.19
C ILE A 243 -4.11 12.40 10.70
N LEU A 244 -3.50 11.20 10.66
CA LEU A 244 -4.15 9.93 11.03
C LEU A 244 -4.30 9.76 12.55
N GLU A 245 -3.36 10.29 13.33
CA GLU A 245 -3.33 10.15 14.79
C GLU A 245 -4.27 11.12 15.51
N SER A 246 -4.80 12.12 14.79
CA SER A 246 -5.83 13.01 15.30
C SER A 246 -6.98 12.23 15.93
N ARG A 247 -7.28 12.54 17.20
CA ARG A 247 -8.27 11.79 18.01
C ARG A 247 -9.71 12.13 17.68
N GLN A 248 -9.93 13.23 16.96
CA GLN A 248 -11.26 13.83 16.83
C GLN A 248 -12.09 13.19 15.71
N HIS A 249 -11.44 12.61 14.69
CA HIS A 249 -12.09 12.26 13.42
C HIS A 249 -11.55 10.96 12.82
N ASN A 250 -12.34 10.33 11.95
CA ASN A 250 -11.90 9.15 11.20
C ASN A 250 -11.29 9.59 9.87
N ASN A 251 -10.01 9.99 9.94
CA ASN A 251 -9.27 10.52 8.81
C ASN A 251 -8.70 9.41 7.91
N ARG A 252 -8.67 9.68 6.61
CA ARG A 252 -8.11 8.81 5.57
C ARG A 252 -7.18 9.63 4.68
N ILE A 253 -6.17 8.97 4.13
CA ILE A 253 -5.28 9.55 3.12
C ILE A 253 -5.19 8.59 1.94
N ILE A 254 -5.26 9.10 0.72
CA ILE A 254 -5.00 8.36 -0.51
C ILE A 254 -3.78 9.00 -1.16
N THR A 255 -2.63 8.33 -1.12
CA THR A 255 -1.46 8.73 -1.91
C THR A 255 -1.50 8.06 -3.27
N LEU A 256 -1.18 8.82 -4.31
CA LEU A 256 -1.09 8.31 -5.67
C LEU A 256 0.12 8.92 -6.36
N ASN A 257 1.13 8.08 -6.58
CA ASN A 257 2.39 8.46 -7.19
C ASN A 257 2.55 7.76 -8.55
N TRP A 258 3.65 8.05 -9.24
CA TRP A 258 4.07 7.33 -10.43
C TRP A 258 4.61 5.94 -10.10
N ALA A 259 4.50 5.01 -11.04
CA ALA A 259 5.03 3.65 -10.95
C ALA A 259 6.56 3.62 -10.92
N CYS A 260 7.10 2.47 -10.50
CA CYS A 260 8.52 2.14 -10.61
C CYS A 260 9.01 2.31 -12.06
N ASP A 261 10.29 2.65 -12.22
CA ASP A 261 10.95 2.86 -13.52
C ASP A 261 10.49 4.10 -14.31
N THR A 262 9.68 4.97 -13.70
CA THR A 262 9.45 6.32 -14.24
C THR A 262 10.77 7.10 -14.24
N LYS A 263 11.03 7.90 -15.28
CA LYS A 263 12.31 8.61 -15.45
C LYS A 263 12.08 10.08 -15.80
N ILE A 264 13.07 10.92 -15.51
CA ILE A 264 13.17 12.25 -16.13
C ILE A 264 14.19 12.16 -17.28
N LYS A 265 13.73 12.43 -18.49
CA LYS A 265 14.53 12.43 -19.72
C LYS A 265 15.77 13.30 -19.56
N ASP A 266 16.89 12.86 -20.14
CA ASP A 266 18.18 13.56 -20.11
C ASP A 266 18.76 13.76 -18.68
N THR A 267 18.29 12.98 -17.70
CA THR A 267 18.84 12.94 -16.34
C THR A 267 19.13 11.50 -15.88
N GLN A 268 19.77 11.37 -14.71
CA GLN A 268 19.97 10.07 -14.05
C GLN A 268 18.87 9.72 -13.05
N ILE A 269 17.77 10.48 -13.03
CA ILE A 269 16.71 10.31 -12.03
C ILE A 269 15.73 9.26 -12.49
N ILE A 270 15.57 8.26 -11.63
CA ILE A 270 14.62 7.17 -11.78
C ILE A 270 13.80 7.10 -10.49
N PHE A 271 12.49 7.01 -10.63
CA PHE A 271 11.55 6.87 -9.52
C PHE A 271 11.33 5.39 -9.26
N ASN A 272 12.05 4.84 -8.27
CA ASN A 272 11.96 3.42 -7.91
C ASN A 272 11.09 3.15 -6.67
N LYS A 273 10.45 4.20 -6.14
CA LYS A 273 9.57 4.15 -4.97
C LYS A 273 8.20 4.71 -5.32
N PRO A 274 7.31 3.89 -5.92
CA PRO A 274 5.96 4.34 -6.27
C PRO A 274 5.14 4.66 -5.01
N TRP A 275 4.91 3.68 -4.13
CA TRP A 275 4.24 3.90 -2.85
C TRP A 275 2.88 4.63 -2.92
N SER A 276 2.05 4.29 -3.90
CA SER A 276 0.64 4.67 -3.90
C SER A 276 -0.12 3.82 -2.88
N ALA A 277 -0.80 4.45 -1.93
CA ALA A 277 -1.40 3.74 -0.81
C ALA A 277 -2.65 4.44 -0.25
N PHE A 278 -3.54 3.63 0.31
CA PHE A 278 -4.65 4.08 1.14
C PHE A 278 -4.29 3.91 2.62
N TYR A 279 -4.45 4.98 3.39
CA TYR A 279 -4.08 5.05 4.79
C TYR A 279 -5.32 5.27 5.65
N LYS A 280 -5.35 4.59 6.79
CA LYS A 280 -6.32 4.86 7.85
C LYS A 280 -5.79 4.38 9.19
N LYS A 281 -6.50 4.77 10.24
CA LYS A 281 -6.26 4.24 11.58
C LYS A 281 -6.71 2.77 11.65
N HIS A 282 -5.79 1.91 12.07
CA HIS A 282 -5.98 0.47 12.27
C HIS A 282 -6.88 0.20 13.47
N ASN A 283 -7.81 -0.74 13.32
CA ASN A 283 -8.73 -1.18 14.37
C ASN A 283 -8.24 -2.45 15.11
N LYS A 284 -6.94 -2.53 15.43
CA LYS A 284 -6.25 -3.56 16.25
C LYS A 284 -6.47 -5.05 15.93
N ASN A 285 -7.42 -5.44 15.07
CA ASN A 285 -7.73 -6.84 14.78
C ASN A 285 -7.24 -7.22 13.37
N ILE A 286 -6.11 -7.92 13.31
CA ILE A 286 -5.48 -8.44 12.08
C ILE A 286 -5.94 -9.88 11.72
N GLN A 287 -6.84 -10.47 12.50
CA GLN A 287 -7.35 -11.84 12.32
C GLN A 287 -8.75 -11.85 11.71
N GLY A 288 -9.24 -13.06 11.37
CA GLY A 288 -10.60 -13.28 10.89
C GLY A 288 -10.89 -12.55 9.58
N ASP A 289 -11.89 -11.67 9.59
CA ASP A 289 -12.33 -10.96 8.38
C ASP A 289 -11.27 -9.97 7.84
N HIS A 290 -10.34 -9.49 8.67
CA HIS A 290 -9.20 -8.69 8.19
C HIS A 290 -8.28 -9.51 7.28
N ARG A 291 -7.97 -10.74 7.69
CA ARG A 291 -7.18 -11.69 6.89
C ARG A 291 -7.87 -11.98 5.55
N LYS A 292 -9.18 -12.23 5.57
CA LYS A 292 -9.96 -12.43 4.33
C LYS A 292 -9.86 -11.21 3.40
N LEU A 293 -9.91 -9.99 3.94
CA LEU A 293 -9.70 -8.79 3.15
C LEU A 293 -8.29 -8.75 2.53
N ARG A 294 -7.24 -9.00 3.32
CA ARG A 294 -5.85 -9.03 2.83
C ARG A 294 -5.69 -10.00 1.67
N LEU A 295 -6.26 -11.21 1.81
CA LEU A 295 -6.23 -12.26 0.79
C LEU A 295 -7.03 -11.94 -0.46
N LYS A 296 -8.11 -11.17 -0.33
CA LYS A 296 -8.85 -10.67 -1.49
C LYS A 296 -8.05 -9.59 -2.23
N ASN A 297 -7.52 -8.62 -1.51
CA ASN A 297 -6.84 -7.46 -2.08
C ASN A 297 -5.51 -7.85 -2.74
N ILE A 298 -4.74 -8.78 -2.16
CA ILE A 298 -3.44 -9.21 -2.72
C ILE A 298 -3.56 -9.80 -4.12
N LYS A 299 -4.66 -10.53 -4.40
CA LYS A 299 -4.94 -11.10 -5.73
C LYS A 299 -5.17 -10.03 -6.80
N LEU A 300 -5.54 -8.83 -6.36
CA LEU A 300 -5.80 -7.67 -7.21
C LEU A 300 -4.69 -6.62 -7.04
N GLY A 301 -3.53 -6.99 -6.48
CA GLY A 301 -2.35 -6.13 -6.39
C GLY A 301 -2.47 -4.94 -5.45
N ILE A 302 -3.30 -5.05 -4.41
CA ILE A 302 -3.28 -4.17 -3.24
C ILE A 302 -2.82 -4.98 -2.04
N PHE A 303 -1.80 -4.50 -1.36
CA PHE A 303 -1.10 -5.20 -0.29
C PHE A 303 -1.27 -4.46 1.02
N PHE A 304 -1.10 -5.17 2.13
CA PHE A 304 -1.33 -4.63 3.47
C PHE A 304 -0.02 -4.53 4.24
N ALA A 305 0.13 -3.44 4.99
CA ALA A 305 1.04 -3.37 6.11
C ALA A 305 0.50 -2.45 7.23
N TYR A 306 1.13 -2.47 8.41
CA TYR A 306 0.76 -1.59 9.52
C TYR A 306 1.96 -1.13 10.36
N ASP A 307 1.79 0.01 11.04
CA ASP A 307 2.70 0.55 12.07
C ASP A 307 1.86 1.04 13.25
N GLY A 308 1.93 0.32 14.38
CA GLY A 308 1.19 0.64 15.60
C GLY A 308 -0.33 0.68 15.37
N ILE A 309 -0.88 1.89 15.31
CA ILE A 309 -2.31 2.15 15.10
C ILE A 309 -2.64 2.62 13.68
N ASN A 310 -1.69 2.59 12.76
CA ASN A 310 -1.88 3.02 11.37
C ASN A 310 -1.80 1.79 10.46
N GLU A 311 -2.72 1.68 9.52
CA GLU A 311 -2.67 0.66 8.46
C GLU A 311 -2.55 1.31 7.09
N TYR A 312 -1.84 0.60 6.22
CA TYR A 312 -1.42 1.03 4.89
C TYR A 312 -1.80 -0.04 3.88
N TRP A 313 -2.56 0.35 2.87
CA TRP A 313 -2.96 -0.51 1.76
C TRP A 313 -2.30 -0.01 0.49
N TYR A 314 -1.13 -0.55 0.17
CA TYR A 314 -0.26 -0.06 -0.91
C TYR A 314 -0.44 -0.87 -2.19
N SER A 315 -0.29 -0.20 -3.33
CA SER A 315 -0.43 -0.79 -4.66
C SER A 315 0.85 -1.50 -5.10
N ASP A 316 0.71 -2.41 -6.07
CA ASP A 316 1.83 -2.92 -6.86
C ASP A 316 2.71 -1.80 -7.40
N ARG A 317 4.01 -2.07 -7.50
CA ARG A 317 5.02 -1.11 -7.96
C ARG A 317 4.92 -0.81 -9.46
N LYS A 318 4.32 -1.69 -10.25
CA LYS A 318 4.16 -1.54 -11.70
C LYS A 318 3.08 -0.51 -12.05
N GLU A 319 3.03 -0.08 -13.31
CA GLU A 319 1.88 0.68 -13.83
C GLU A 319 0.59 -0.15 -13.70
N ASN A 320 -0.46 0.47 -13.17
CA ASN A 320 -1.73 -0.20 -12.95
C ASN A 320 -2.90 0.78 -12.82
N ILE A 321 -4.11 0.25 -13.00
CA ILE A 321 -5.35 0.89 -12.57
C ILE A 321 -5.94 0.05 -11.44
N LYS A 322 -6.32 0.67 -10.31
CA LYS A 322 -7.03 -0.01 -9.22
C LYS A 322 -8.45 0.49 -9.09
N CYS A 323 -9.37 -0.45 -8.93
CA CYS A 323 -10.74 -0.21 -8.51
C CYS A 323 -10.92 -0.75 -7.09
N TYR A 324 -11.34 0.10 -6.16
CA TYR A 324 -11.61 -0.32 -4.79
C TYR A 324 -12.70 0.50 -4.15
N VAL A 325 -13.25 -0.03 -3.07
CA VAL A 325 -14.37 0.55 -2.35
C VAL A 325 -13.92 0.98 -0.97
N ILE A 326 -14.27 2.21 -0.59
CA ILE A 326 -14.03 2.75 0.75
C ILE A 326 -15.35 3.12 1.42
N ASN A 327 -15.35 3.12 2.75
CA ASN A 327 -16.51 3.50 3.53
C ASN A 327 -16.48 5.01 3.81
N LYS A 328 -17.65 5.63 3.86
CA LYS A 328 -17.80 6.91 4.55
C LYS A 328 -17.84 6.67 6.05
N SER A 329 -17.12 7.47 6.82
CA SER A 329 -17.20 7.42 8.28
C SER A 329 -18.57 7.87 8.77
N ASP A 330 -18.86 7.54 10.03
CA ASP A 330 -20.13 7.78 10.73
C ASP A 330 -20.86 9.06 10.29
N THR A 331 -22.10 8.87 9.87
CA THR A 331 -22.92 9.84 9.11
C THR A 331 -23.65 10.82 10.01
N GLY A 332 -23.47 10.76 11.34
CA GLY A 332 -24.13 11.64 12.31
C GLY A 332 -25.67 11.50 12.39
N GLN A 333 -26.30 10.79 11.44
CA GLN A 333 -27.74 10.55 11.35
C GLN A 333 -28.14 9.08 11.17
N ALA A 334 -27.22 8.18 10.81
CA ALA A 334 -27.56 6.76 10.72
C ALA A 334 -27.82 6.16 12.11
N ARG A 335 -29.08 5.75 12.38
CA ARG A 335 -29.47 4.92 13.54
C ARG A 335 -29.04 3.45 13.40
N GLY A 336 -27.90 3.21 12.77
CA GLY A 336 -27.30 1.88 12.65
C GLY A 336 -25.79 2.05 12.62
N PRO A 337 -25.01 1.12 13.20
CA PRO A 337 -23.56 1.18 13.09
C PRO A 337 -23.23 1.26 11.60
N ALA A 338 -22.54 2.33 11.18
CA ALA A 338 -21.84 2.31 9.90
C ALA A 338 -21.11 0.96 9.85
N SER A 339 -21.43 0.16 8.84
CA SER A 339 -21.02 -1.23 8.75
C SER A 339 -19.53 -1.33 9.06
N HIS A 340 -19.21 -1.80 10.26
CA HIS A 340 -17.87 -2.18 10.61
C HIS A 340 -17.54 -3.34 9.68
N GLY A 341 -16.57 -3.18 8.79
CA GLY A 341 -16.19 -4.31 7.98
C GLY A 341 -15.17 -3.99 6.90
N TYR A 342 -14.01 -3.47 7.28
CA TYR A 342 -12.79 -3.53 6.47
C TYR A 342 -12.80 -2.72 5.15
N GLU A 343 -11.86 -1.78 5.02
CA GLU A 343 -11.65 -0.97 3.82
C GLU A 343 -10.14 -0.78 3.64
N PRO A 344 -9.64 -0.60 2.40
CA PRO A 344 -10.37 -0.62 1.15
C PRO A 344 -10.66 -2.06 0.70
N VAL A 345 -11.74 -2.26 -0.04
CA VAL A 345 -12.07 -3.54 -0.68
C VAL A 345 -11.77 -3.44 -2.16
N THR A 346 -10.72 -4.10 -2.65
CA THR A 346 -10.39 -4.11 -4.07
C THR A 346 -11.44 -4.90 -4.86
N THR A 347 -11.96 -4.31 -5.93
CA THR A 347 -13.01 -4.87 -6.78
C THR A 347 -12.53 -5.15 -8.20
N GLY A 348 -11.43 -4.53 -8.63
CA GLY A 348 -10.81 -4.75 -9.93
C GLY A 348 -9.41 -4.17 -10.00
N SER A 349 -8.60 -4.68 -10.94
CA SER A 349 -7.27 -4.17 -11.21
C SER A 349 -6.90 -4.44 -12.66
N TYR A 350 -6.21 -3.49 -13.28
CA TYR A 350 -5.72 -3.59 -14.65
C TYR A 350 -4.22 -3.35 -14.70
N GLU A 351 -3.55 -4.00 -15.64
CA GLU A 351 -2.17 -3.72 -16.03
C GLU A 351 -2.11 -3.36 -17.52
N TYR A 352 -1.06 -2.66 -17.92
CA TYR A 352 -0.87 -2.28 -19.32
C TYR A 352 0.19 -3.17 -19.97
N ILE A 353 -0.15 -3.76 -21.12
CA ILE A 353 0.77 -4.55 -21.95
C ILE A 353 0.86 -3.93 -23.34
N SER A 354 -0.28 -3.88 -24.02
CA SER A 354 -0.51 -3.15 -25.28
C SER A 354 -1.84 -2.38 -25.23
N SER A 355 -2.77 -2.86 -24.40
CA SER A 355 -3.95 -2.20 -23.90
C SER A 355 -4.07 -2.47 -22.40
N TRP A 356 -5.04 -1.83 -21.75
CA TRP A 356 -5.42 -2.20 -20.38
C TRP A 356 -6.08 -3.58 -20.39
N GLU A 357 -5.52 -4.50 -19.60
CA GLU A 357 -6.01 -5.86 -19.42
C GLU A 357 -6.18 -6.18 -17.94
N ASP A 358 -6.94 -7.23 -17.63
CA ASP A 358 -7.07 -7.70 -16.25
C ASP A 358 -5.71 -8.06 -15.66
N TYR A 359 -5.48 -7.60 -14.43
CA TYR A 359 -4.23 -7.79 -13.70
C TYR A 359 -3.92 -9.28 -13.48
N ARG A 360 -2.74 -9.73 -13.93
CA ARG A 360 -2.36 -11.16 -13.90
C ARG A 360 -1.73 -11.62 -12.58
N GLY A 361 -1.41 -10.71 -11.66
CA GLY A 361 -0.92 -11.05 -10.34
C GLY A 361 0.21 -10.14 -9.83
N PRO A 362 0.58 -10.28 -8.54
CA PRO A 362 1.64 -9.50 -7.92
C PRO A 362 2.95 -9.57 -8.68
N PHE A 363 3.70 -8.46 -8.68
CA PHE A 363 5.13 -8.52 -8.93
C PHE A 363 5.78 -9.44 -7.89
N ILE A 364 6.41 -10.51 -8.37
CA ILE A 364 7.22 -11.42 -7.58
C ILE A 364 8.68 -11.15 -7.95
N ASN A 365 9.55 -11.11 -6.95
CA ASN A 365 10.97 -10.91 -7.17
C ASN A 365 11.56 -12.12 -7.94
N ASP A 366 12.10 -11.88 -9.14
CA ASP A 366 12.68 -12.93 -9.98
C ASP A 366 13.89 -13.60 -9.35
N GLU A 367 14.72 -12.88 -8.58
CA GLU A 367 15.85 -13.46 -7.85
C GLU A 367 15.37 -14.42 -6.75
N LEU A 368 14.31 -14.06 -6.02
CA LEU A 368 13.68 -14.96 -5.04
C LEU A 368 13.17 -16.23 -5.73
N LEU A 369 12.45 -16.07 -6.85
CA LEU A 369 11.95 -17.21 -7.60
C LEU A 369 13.09 -18.09 -8.12
N ASN A 370 14.13 -17.49 -8.68
CA ASN A 370 15.27 -18.23 -9.24
C ASN A 370 16.08 -18.94 -8.14
N ALA A 371 16.36 -18.27 -7.03
CA ALA A 371 17.07 -18.87 -5.90
C ALA A 371 16.35 -20.07 -5.29
N ILE A 372 15.01 -20.09 -5.35
CA ILE A 372 14.21 -21.18 -4.80
C ILE A 372 13.90 -22.27 -5.85
N LYS A 373 13.85 -21.95 -7.15
CA LYS A 373 13.65 -22.93 -8.25
C LYS A 373 14.69 -24.05 -8.23
N ASP A 374 15.92 -23.74 -7.82
CA ASP A 374 17.04 -24.68 -7.78
C ASP A 374 17.09 -25.51 -6.47
N LEU A 375 16.11 -25.33 -5.57
CA LEU A 375 16.03 -26.11 -4.33
C LEU A 375 15.39 -27.48 -4.56
N ASP A 376 15.78 -28.43 -3.73
CA ASP A 376 15.16 -29.76 -3.68
C ASP A 376 13.67 -29.63 -3.30
N ASP A 377 12.83 -30.54 -3.82
CA ASP A 377 11.37 -30.56 -3.61
C ASP A 377 10.94 -30.38 -2.14
N ILE A 378 11.75 -30.87 -1.21
CA ILE A 378 11.48 -30.84 0.23
C ILE A 378 11.51 -29.44 0.85
N TYR A 379 12.06 -28.46 0.12
CA TYR A 379 12.16 -27.04 0.49
C TYR A 379 11.28 -26.13 -0.38
N LEU A 380 10.50 -26.67 -1.33
CA LEU A 380 9.67 -25.88 -2.26
C LEU A 380 8.33 -25.41 -1.68
N PHE A 381 7.96 -25.85 -0.46
CA PHE A 381 6.75 -25.41 0.25
C PHE A 381 6.42 -23.91 0.10
N PRO A 382 7.33 -22.95 0.39
CA PRO A 382 7.03 -21.52 0.27
C PRO A 382 6.58 -21.05 -1.11
N ILE A 383 6.89 -21.80 -2.19
CA ILE A 383 6.54 -21.45 -3.57
C ILE A 383 5.28 -22.17 -4.07
N GLN A 384 5.09 -23.44 -3.71
CA GLN A 384 3.95 -24.23 -4.22
C GLN A 384 2.59 -23.60 -3.86
N ASP A 385 2.52 -22.99 -2.67
CA ASP A 385 1.32 -22.31 -2.18
C ASP A 385 1.33 -20.79 -2.38
N LEU A 386 2.39 -20.22 -2.97
CA LEU A 386 2.63 -18.76 -3.05
C LEU A 386 1.48 -17.98 -3.69
N LEU A 387 0.96 -18.49 -4.80
CA LEU A 387 -0.09 -17.84 -5.58
C LEU A 387 -1.49 -18.08 -4.96
N ASN A 388 -1.65 -19.18 -4.23
CA ASN A 388 -2.95 -19.63 -3.73
C ASN A 388 -3.19 -19.21 -2.27
N SER A 389 -2.13 -19.08 -1.47
CA SER A 389 -2.15 -18.79 -0.04
C SER A 389 -0.90 -17.98 0.36
N PRO A 390 -0.75 -16.73 -0.12
CA PRO A 390 0.42 -15.89 0.16
C PRO A 390 0.61 -15.61 1.67
N ASP A 391 -0.48 -15.70 2.43
CA ASP A 391 -0.55 -15.57 3.88
C ASP A 391 0.10 -16.75 4.62
N LYS A 392 0.12 -17.96 4.02
CA LYS A 392 0.90 -19.10 4.52
C LYS A 392 2.39 -18.91 4.23
N SER A 393 2.74 -18.40 3.06
CA SER A 393 4.13 -18.09 2.72
C SER A 393 4.68 -17.01 3.66
N ASP A 394 3.94 -15.94 3.94
CA ASP A 394 4.35 -14.92 4.91
C ASP A 394 4.60 -15.52 6.28
N PHE A 395 3.68 -16.34 6.78
CA PHE A 395 3.88 -16.98 8.08
C PHE A 395 5.08 -17.91 8.08
N PHE A 396 5.29 -18.68 7.01
CA PHE A 396 6.44 -19.56 6.88
C PHE A 396 7.75 -18.77 6.93
N PHE A 397 7.90 -17.75 6.08
CA PHE A 397 9.10 -16.91 6.06
C PHE A 397 9.32 -16.19 7.39
N GLY A 398 8.25 -15.61 7.95
CA GLY A 398 8.30 -14.98 9.27
C GLY A 398 8.69 -15.96 10.37
N SER A 399 8.24 -17.21 10.31
CA SER A 399 8.65 -18.27 11.24
C SER A 399 10.13 -18.60 11.08
N CYS A 400 10.62 -18.78 9.84
CA CYS A 400 12.04 -19.00 9.55
C CYS A 400 12.94 -17.87 10.05
N LEU A 401 12.44 -16.63 10.11
CA LEU A 401 13.18 -15.44 10.51
C LEU A 401 12.89 -15.01 11.96
N GLY A 402 12.06 -15.76 12.70
CA GLY A 402 11.82 -15.59 14.13
C GLY A 402 10.86 -14.45 14.52
N HIS A 403 10.10 -13.91 13.56
CA HIS A 403 9.17 -12.80 13.78
C HIS A 403 7.72 -13.11 13.40
N PHE A 404 7.44 -14.34 12.93
CA PHE A 404 6.13 -14.81 12.47
C PHE A 404 5.51 -13.90 11.39
N GLU A 405 4.23 -14.12 11.08
CA GLU A 405 3.52 -13.33 10.06
C GLU A 405 3.58 -11.84 10.35
N GLU A 406 3.52 -11.43 11.63
CA GLU A 406 3.56 -10.01 12.03
C GLU A 406 4.74 -9.26 11.40
N GLY A 407 5.98 -9.78 11.48
CA GLY A 407 7.13 -9.08 10.89
C GLY A 407 7.20 -9.12 9.35
N GLU A 408 6.32 -9.87 8.68
CA GLU A 408 6.15 -9.79 7.21
C GLU A 408 5.12 -8.73 6.80
N ILE A 409 4.20 -8.36 7.68
CA ILE A 409 3.12 -7.39 7.39
C ILE A 409 3.22 -6.11 8.24
N LYS A 410 4.30 -5.93 8.99
CA LYS A 410 4.59 -4.72 9.76
C LYS A 410 5.61 -3.85 9.01
N THR A 411 5.44 -2.54 9.08
CA THR A 411 6.43 -1.58 8.57
C THR A 411 7.31 -1.03 9.69
N ASN A 412 8.41 -0.36 9.31
CA ASN A 412 9.13 0.51 10.23
C ASN A 412 8.54 1.93 10.23
N GLU A 413 9.18 2.85 10.95
CA GLU A 413 8.76 4.25 11.05
C GLU A 413 8.79 5.00 9.71
N ASP A 414 9.62 4.54 8.78
CA ASP A 414 9.78 5.04 7.40
C ASP A 414 8.84 4.32 6.42
N GLU A 415 7.80 3.64 6.92
CA GLU A 415 6.83 2.89 6.12
C GLU A 415 7.47 1.80 5.23
N LEU A 416 8.72 1.38 5.50
CA LEU A 416 9.42 0.35 4.74
C LEU A 416 8.82 -1.02 5.02
N VAL A 417 8.44 -1.73 3.97
CA VAL A 417 7.96 -3.12 4.03
C VAL A 417 9.09 -4.03 3.56
N SER A 418 9.33 -5.12 4.29
CA SER A 418 10.37 -6.10 3.92
C SER A 418 9.78 -7.49 3.65
N ARG A 419 8.51 -7.54 3.24
CA ARG A 419 7.76 -8.77 3.00
C ARG A 419 8.42 -9.60 1.91
N MET A 420 8.76 -10.86 2.19
CA MET A 420 9.54 -11.72 1.31
C MET A 420 8.89 -11.86 -0.07
N ILE A 421 7.59 -12.16 -0.10
CA ILE A 421 6.90 -12.53 -1.34
C ILE A 421 6.52 -11.32 -2.20
N VAL A 422 6.04 -10.27 -1.56
CA VAL A 422 5.44 -9.12 -2.24
C VAL A 422 6.38 -7.94 -2.14
N GLY A 423 6.72 -7.34 -3.29
CA GLY A 423 7.61 -6.19 -3.35
C GLY A 423 6.87 -4.88 -3.51
N SER A 424 7.13 -3.93 -2.63
CA SER A 424 6.64 -2.55 -2.74
C SER A 424 7.53 -1.66 -3.60
N ASP A 425 8.86 -1.80 -3.50
CA ASP A 425 9.84 -0.93 -4.15
C ASP A 425 11.27 -1.50 -4.03
N GLU A 426 12.25 -0.85 -4.69
CA GLU A 426 13.65 -1.29 -4.71
C GLU A 426 14.34 -1.25 -3.33
N GLU A 427 14.01 -0.26 -2.48
CA GLU A 427 14.58 -0.21 -1.12
C GLU A 427 14.08 -1.38 -0.26
N SER A 428 12.85 -1.81 -0.50
CA SER A 428 12.30 -3.02 0.08
C SER A 428 13.08 -4.25 -0.40
N ASP A 429 13.52 -4.28 -1.66
CA ASP A 429 14.29 -5.38 -2.26
C ASP A 429 15.61 -5.63 -1.54
N ASP A 430 16.34 -4.57 -1.15
CA ASP A 430 17.59 -4.70 -0.38
C ASP A 430 17.40 -5.48 0.93
N GLN A 431 16.31 -5.23 1.64
CA GLN A 431 16.00 -5.97 2.87
C GLN A 431 15.57 -7.40 2.57
N ARG A 432 14.86 -7.62 1.46
CA ARG A 432 14.44 -8.95 1.02
C ARG A 432 15.63 -9.80 0.60
N HIS A 433 16.64 -9.22 -0.06
CA HIS A 433 17.88 -9.93 -0.39
C HIS A 433 18.62 -10.40 0.86
N LYS A 434 18.67 -9.58 1.92
CA LYS A 434 19.24 -10.00 3.21
C LYS A 434 18.46 -11.16 3.85
N LYS A 435 17.13 -11.08 3.85
CA LYS A 435 16.27 -12.17 4.35
C LYS A 435 16.41 -13.45 3.53
N LEU A 436 16.47 -13.33 2.20
CA LEU A 436 16.71 -14.44 1.28
C LEU A 436 18.06 -15.11 1.56
N HIS A 437 19.12 -14.33 1.74
CA HIS A 437 20.43 -14.85 2.11
C HIS A 437 20.38 -15.66 3.41
N LEU A 438 19.75 -15.14 4.46
CA LEU A 438 19.54 -15.88 5.70
C LEU A 438 18.74 -17.17 5.46
N PHE A 439 17.66 -17.12 4.67
CA PHE A 439 16.88 -18.31 4.36
C PHE A 439 17.68 -19.40 3.62
N LEU A 440 18.54 -19.02 2.67
CA LEU A 440 19.42 -19.97 1.99
C LEU A 440 20.47 -20.57 2.94
N LEU A 441 20.98 -19.78 3.88
CA LEU A 441 21.87 -20.28 4.94
C LEU A 441 21.16 -21.25 5.88
N LEU A 442 19.89 -21.02 6.20
CA LEU A 442 19.05 -21.95 6.97
C LEU A 442 18.96 -23.30 6.26
N ILE A 443 18.65 -23.30 4.96
CA ILE A 443 18.60 -24.51 4.14
C ILE A 443 19.96 -25.22 4.15
N ASN A 444 21.06 -24.48 3.98
CA ASN A 444 22.40 -25.06 3.99
C ASN A 444 22.74 -25.74 5.33
N ASN A 445 22.35 -25.14 6.47
CA ASN A 445 22.53 -25.77 7.78
C ASN A 445 21.74 -27.08 7.90
N LEU A 446 20.50 -27.10 7.43
CA LEU A 446 19.66 -28.30 7.45
C LEU A 446 20.19 -29.40 6.52
N LYS A 447 20.65 -29.04 5.31
CA LYS A 447 21.26 -29.97 4.34
C LYS A 447 22.53 -30.61 4.86
N ASN A 448 23.36 -29.86 5.58
CA ASN A 448 24.60 -30.37 6.17
C ASN A 448 24.38 -31.16 7.47
N GLY A 449 23.12 -31.35 7.88
CA GLY A 449 22.77 -32.08 9.11
C GLY A 449 23.24 -31.38 10.38
N ASN A 450 23.37 -30.05 10.35
CA ASN A 450 23.73 -29.22 11.52
C ASN A 450 22.53 -29.12 12.47
N ILE A 451 22.16 -30.22 13.11
CA ILE A 451 20.95 -30.35 13.94
C ILE A 451 21.36 -30.74 15.36
N PRO A 452 20.75 -30.16 16.42
CA PRO A 452 21.04 -30.55 17.80
C PRO A 452 20.79 -32.05 18.04
N ASN A 453 21.57 -32.66 18.93
CA ASN A 453 21.45 -34.10 19.24
C ASN A 453 20.03 -34.51 19.67
N ALA A 454 19.33 -33.64 20.41
CA ALA A 454 17.94 -33.88 20.83
C ALA A 454 16.98 -34.06 19.63
N LEU A 455 17.30 -33.48 18.48
CA LEU A 455 16.43 -33.45 17.29
C LEU A 455 17.01 -34.23 16.11
N LEU A 456 17.94 -35.16 16.37
CA LEU A 456 18.69 -35.90 15.33
C LEU A 456 17.78 -36.69 14.37
N TYR A 457 16.54 -37.02 14.78
CA TYR A 457 15.54 -37.67 13.93
C TYR A 457 15.14 -36.84 12.68
N LEU A 458 15.45 -35.54 12.67
CA LEU A 458 15.24 -34.64 11.52
C LEU A 458 16.40 -34.68 10.51
N LYS A 459 17.55 -35.25 10.87
CA LYS A 459 18.71 -35.35 9.98
C LYS A 459 18.36 -36.22 8.77
N ASP A 460 18.51 -35.65 7.57
CA ASP A 460 18.13 -36.23 6.27
C ASP A 460 16.63 -36.62 6.13
N ASN A 461 15.81 -36.35 7.15
CA ASN A 461 14.41 -36.74 7.27
C ASN A 461 13.54 -35.55 7.64
N HIS A 462 13.59 -34.46 6.85
CA HIS A 462 12.75 -33.28 7.08
C HIS A 462 12.19 -32.67 5.80
N THR A 463 11.10 -31.91 5.94
CA THR A 463 10.50 -31.10 4.87
C THR A 463 9.86 -29.85 5.45
N PHE A 464 9.88 -28.77 4.68
CA PHE A 464 9.22 -27.52 5.04
C PHE A 464 7.69 -27.64 4.91
N THR A 465 6.99 -26.99 5.83
CA THR A 465 5.52 -27.01 5.91
C THR A 465 5.07 -25.94 6.89
N VAL A 466 3.78 -25.62 6.93
CA VAL A 466 3.15 -24.97 8.10
C VAL A 466 1.96 -25.82 8.55
N ASP A 467 1.33 -25.45 9.67
CA ASP A 467 0.12 -26.11 10.15
C ASP A 467 -1.08 -25.91 9.20
N GLY A 468 -1.92 -26.93 9.08
CA GLY A 468 -3.09 -26.90 8.20
C GLY A 468 -4.17 -25.93 8.67
N ASP A 469 -4.29 -25.75 9.98
CA ASP A 469 -5.24 -24.87 10.66
C ASP A 469 -4.67 -23.45 10.88
N PHE A 470 -3.55 -23.15 10.22
CA PHE A 470 -2.89 -21.86 10.28
C PHE A 470 -3.69 -20.75 9.56
N PRO A 471 -3.83 -19.54 10.16
CA PRO A 471 -3.57 -19.15 11.56
C PRO A 471 -4.80 -19.20 12.45
N ASP A 472 -6.00 -19.32 11.86
CA ASP A 472 -7.24 -18.94 12.53
C ASP A 472 -7.53 -19.81 13.77
N GLN A 473 -6.82 -20.94 13.94
CA GLN A 473 -6.91 -21.80 15.13
C GLN A 473 -5.55 -22.33 15.65
N GLY A 474 -4.42 -21.89 15.07
CA GLY A 474 -3.12 -22.55 15.22
C GLY A 474 -2.40 -22.28 16.56
N ARG A 475 -2.53 -23.20 17.53
CA ARG A 475 -1.58 -23.32 18.66
C ARG A 475 -0.24 -23.97 18.26
N MET A 476 -0.16 -24.50 17.03
CA MET A 476 0.95 -25.28 16.53
C MET A 476 1.75 -24.45 15.53
N ILE A 477 2.79 -23.77 16.02
CA ILE A 477 3.67 -22.95 15.20
C ILE A 477 4.95 -23.74 14.93
N TYR A 478 5.10 -24.24 13.72
CA TYR A 478 6.27 -24.96 13.24
C TYR A 478 6.47 -24.66 11.75
N ASN A 479 7.70 -24.84 11.26
CA ASN A 479 8.03 -24.70 9.85
C ASN A 479 8.79 -25.91 9.27
N LEU A 480 9.06 -26.92 10.09
CA LEU A 480 9.76 -28.14 9.71
C LEU A 480 9.04 -29.37 10.28
N ARG A 481 8.86 -30.42 9.46
CA ARG A 481 8.34 -31.72 9.91
C ARG A 481 9.17 -32.89 9.39
N PRO A 482 9.11 -34.07 10.04
CA PRO A 482 9.68 -35.29 9.50
C PRO A 482 9.03 -35.71 8.16
N LYS A 483 9.82 -36.21 7.20
CA LYS A 483 9.26 -36.75 5.92
C LYS A 483 8.46 -38.03 6.18
N ASN A 484 9.06 -38.95 6.93
CA ASN A 484 8.47 -40.24 7.26
C ASN A 484 7.84 -40.15 8.65
N LYS A 485 6.57 -39.75 8.73
CA LYS A 485 5.85 -39.63 10.00
C LYS A 485 5.47 -41.03 10.53
N VAL A 486 6.40 -41.67 11.23
CA VAL A 486 6.14 -42.93 11.95
C VAL A 486 5.59 -42.57 13.34
N SER A 487 4.28 -42.36 13.44
CA SER A 487 3.55 -42.13 14.71
C SER A 487 4.03 -40.93 15.57
N PHE A 488 3.57 -40.84 16.82
CA PHE A 488 3.71 -39.71 17.76
C PHE A 488 5.14 -39.45 18.26
N GLU A 489 6.15 -40.20 17.80
CA GLU A 489 7.52 -40.16 18.32
C GLU A 489 8.39 -39.06 17.71
N ASN A 490 8.03 -38.52 16.55
CA ASN A 490 8.83 -37.52 15.84
C ASN A 490 8.04 -36.20 15.70
N PRO A 491 8.16 -35.28 16.68
CA PRO A 491 7.37 -34.05 16.67
C PRO A 491 7.86 -33.04 15.62
N GLU A 492 6.96 -32.14 15.24
CA GLU A 492 7.24 -31.00 14.39
C GLU A 492 8.18 -30.00 15.07
N CYS A 493 8.92 -29.19 14.30
CA CYS A 493 9.94 -28.28 14.84
C CYS A 493 9.80 -26.87 14.26
N LEU A 494 10.04 -25.87 15.11
CA LEU A 494 10.29 -24.49 14.67
C LEU A 494 11.80 -24.31 14.46
N VAL A 495 12.20 -23.95 13.25
CA VAL A 495 13.59 -23.69 12.91
C VAL A 495 13.72 -22.25 12.44
N VAL A 496 14.61 -21.52 13.08
CA VAL A 496 14.81 -20.08 12.91
C VAL A 496 16.26 -19.81 12.54
N ILE A 497 16.49 -18.82 11.68
CA ILE A 497 17.79 -18.20 11.45
C ILE A 497 17.72 -16.71 11.75
N THR A 498 18.77 -16.16 12.34
CA THR A 498 18.82 -14.75 12.72
C THR A 498 20.17 -14.10 12.38
N ASP A 499 20.14 -12.79 12.16
CA ASP A 499 21.31 -11.91 12.03
C ASP A 499 21.91 -11.50 13.40
N LYS A 500 21.25 -11.87 14.51
CA LYS A 500 21.76 -11.62 15.86
C LYS A 500 23.03 -12.44 16.10
N ASN A 501 24.16 -11.75 16.27
CA ASN A 501 25.48 -12.39 16.46
C ASN A 501 25.94 -12.51 17.92
N LYS A 502 25.17 -11.95 18.86
CA LYS A 502 25.43 -12.04 20.31
C LYS A 502 24.55 -13.10 20.92
N GLU A 503 25.15 -14.07 21.60
CA GLU A 503 24.43 -15.18 22.23
C GLU A 503 23.32 -14.72 23.19
N SER A 504 23.54 -13.65 23.96
CA SER A 504 22.49 -13.10 24.85
C SER A 504 21.25 -12.61 24.09
N LYS A 505 21.41 -12.05 22.88
CA LYS A 505 20.29 -11.64 22.03
C LYS A 505 19.58 -12.84 21.40
N VAL A 506 20.31 -13.92 21.13
CA VAL A 506 19.76 -15.19 20.61
C VAL A 506 18.99 -15.92 21.70
N ALA A 507 19.50 -15.94 22.93
CA ALA A 507 18.80 -16.46 24.10
C ALA A 507 17.48 -15.70 24.34
N GLN A 508 17.50 -14.37 24.25
CA GLN A 508 16.29 -13.55 24.33
C GLN A 508 15.29 -13.91 23.22
N LEU A 509 15.74 -14.01 21.96
CA LEU A 509 14.87 -14.44 20.86
C LEU A 509 14.26 -15.82 21.12
N THR A 510 15.07 -16.78 21.57
CA THR A 510 14.61 -18.15 21.87
C THR A 510 13.54 -18.13 22.95
N SER A 511 13.71 -17.33 24.00
CA SER A 511 12.72 -17.14 25.06
C SER A 511 11.43 -16.51 24.53
N GLU A 512 11.51 -15.48 23.69
CA GLU A 512 10.35 -14.85 23.05
C GLU A 512 9.57 -15.84 22.15
N LEU A 513 10.28 -16.70 21.42
CA LEU A 513 9.67 -17.77 20.61
C LEU A 513 9.00 -18.80 21.52
N TYR A 514 9.70 -19.27 22.55
CA TYR A 514 9.21 -20.26 23.52
C TYR A 514 7.86 -19.87 24.14
N GLU A 515 7.70 -18.60 24.54
CA GLU A 515 6.45 -18.10 25.11
C GLU A 515 5.27 -18.10 24.12
N LYS A 516 5.55 -17.93 22.83
CA LYS A 516 4.54 -17.94 21.77
C LYS A 516 4.16 -19.35 21.31
N LEU A 517 4.97 -20.36 21.62
CA LEU A 517 4.71 -21.75 21.25
C LEU A 517 3.80 -22.46 22.26
N SER A 518 2.99 -23.40 21.75
CA SER A 518 2.30 -24.37 22.60
C SER A 518 3.28 -25.23 23.38
N THR A 519 2.85 -25.74 24.53
CA THR A 519 3.65 -26.59 25.41
C THR A 519 4.28 -27.77 24.68
N LYS A 520 3.61 -28.31 23.65
CA LYS A 520 4.13 -29.41 22.83
C LYS A 520 5.39 -29.04 22.03
N LEU A 521 5.49 -27.80 21.54
CA LEU A 521 6.55 -27.36 20.60
C LEU A 521 7.69 -26.59 21.28
N ARG A 522 7.52 -26.23 22.55
CA ARG A 522 8.47 -25.43 23.34
C ARG A 522 9.90 -25.99 23.38
N ASN A 523 10.04 -27.32 23.31
CA ASN A 523 11.33 -28.02 23.30
C ASN A 523 11.77 -28.47 21.90
N GLN A 524 11.17 -27.90 20.85
CA GLN A 524 11.48 -28.19 19.44
C GLN A 524 11.76 -26.87 18.70
N ILE A 525 12.66 -26.06 19.27
CA ILE A 525 13.12 -24.81 18.66
C ILE A 525 14.60 -24.95 18.31
N ILE A 526 14.94 -24.67 17.05
CA ILE A 526 16.32 -24.55 16.62
C ILE A 526 16.52 -23.11 16.19
N VAL A 527 17.47 -22.40 16.79
CA VAL A 527 17.82 -21.03 16.37
C VAL A 527 19.26 -21.01 15.89
N TYR A 528 19.45 -20.85 14.58
CA TYR A 528 20.74 -20.67 13.94
C TYR A 528 21.20 -19.21 14.00
N TYR A 529 22.46 -19.00 14.36
CA TYR A 529 23.09 -17.69 14.37
C TYR A 529 24.58 -17.79 14.06
N GLN A 530 25.19 -16.69 13.63
CA GLN A 530 26.63 -16.59 13.41
C GLN A 530 27.28 -15.84 14.58
N PRO A 531 28.05 -16.51 15.46
CA PRO A 531 28.71 -15.84 16.57
C PRO A 531 29.73 -14.81 16.08
N LEU A 532 29.86 -13.68 16.79
CA LEU A 532 30.82 -12.64 16.44
C LEU A 532 32.25 -13.22 16.34
N GLY A 533 32.91 -12.99 15.20
CA GLY A 533 34.27 -13.47 14.93
C GLY A 533 34.38 -14.94 14.52
N LYS A 534 33.25 -15.65 14.35
CA LYS A 534 33.23 -17.00 13.77
C LYS A 534 32.67 -16.98 12.36
N PRO A 535 33.28 -17.71 11.41
CA PRO A 535 32.78 -17.77 10.03
C PRO A 535 31.52 -18.64 9.89
N GLU A 536 31.32 -19.60 10.79
CA GLU A 536 30.27 -20.61 10.70
C GLU A 536 29.03 -20.25 11.51
N TYR A 537 27.87 -20.68 11.01
CA TYR A 537 26.62 -20.66 11.76
C TYR A 537 26.58 -21.84 12.74
N VAL A 538 26.12 -21.56 13.96
CA VAL A 538 25.88 -22.56 15.00
C VAL A 538 24.41 -22.49 15.41
N PHE A 539 23.91 -23.53 16.08
CA PHE A 539 22.58 -23.50 16.69
C PHE A 539 22.67 -23.15 18.19
N TYR A 540 21.61 -22.57 18.73
CA TYR A 540 21.44 -22.34 20.16
C TYR A 540 20.65 -23.50 20.78
N ASP A 541 21.30 -24.31 21.62
CA ASP A 541 20.80 -25.56 22.19
C ASP A 541 20.62 -25.55 23.71
N LYS A 542 21.06 -24.50 24.42
CA LYS A 542 21.00 -24.45 25.90
C LYS A 542 19.62 -24.72 26.51
N HIS A 543 18.55 -24.35 25.80
CA HIS A 543 17.18 -24.60 26.23
C HIS A 543 16.71 -26.04 25.99
N LEU A 544 17.44 -26.81 25.17
CA LEU A 544 17.19 -28.22 24.86
C LEU A 544 17.89 -29.15 25.86
N ASP A 545 18.96 -28.70 26.51
CA ASP A 545 19.75 -29.50 27.46
C ASP A 545 19.03 -29.74 28.80
N GLU A 546 17.98 -28.97 29.12
CA GLU A 546 17.32 -28.98 30.43
C GLU A 546 16.03 -29.82 30.50
N THR A 547 15.54 -30.44 29.41
CA THR A 547 14.23 -31.13 29.42
C THR A 547 14.09 -32.31 28.44
N GLU A 548 13.42 -33.39 28.87
CA GLU A 548 12.97 -34.47 27.98
C GLU A 548 11.98 -33.91 26.92
N ILE A 549 12.10 -34.36 25.67
CA ILE A 549 11.11 -34.08 24.63
C ILE A 549 9.78 -34.69 25.07
N GLN A 550 8.78 -33.85 25.35
CA GLN A 550 7.47 -34.33 25.82
C GLN A 550 6.74 -35.08 24.72
N ASN A 551 6.73 -36.41 24.80
CA ASN A 551 5.81 -37.25 24.05
C ASN A 551 4.40 -37.17 24.65
N PRO A 552 3.34 -37.06 23.82
CA PRO A 552 1.97 -36.96 24.33
C PRO A 552 1.52 -38.30 24.93
N ASN A 553 1.33 -38.34 26.25
CA ASN A 553 0.47 -39.35 26.88
C ASN A 553 -0.99 -38.96 26.63
N TYR A 554 -1.57 -39.39 25.51
CA TYR A 554 -3.02 -39.44 25.35
C TYR A 554 -3.55 -40.73 25.98
N THR A 555 -3.78 -40.73 27.29
CA THR A 555 -4.78 -41.65 27.87
C THR A 555 -6.16 -41.01 27.71
N LYS A 556 -6.69 -41.00 26.48
CA LYS A 556 -8.14 -41.14 26.36
C LYS A 556 -8.42 -42.61 26.63
N ASN A 557 -8.81 -42.93 27.86
CA ASN A 557 -9.39 -44.23 28.17
C ASN A 557 -10.54 -44.47 27.20
N MET A 558 -10.44 -45.50 26.37
CA MET A 558 -11.56 -45.93 25.51
C MET A 558 -12.80 -46.33 26.32
N ALA A 559 -12.70 -46.46 27.65
CA ALA A 559 -13.83 -46.65 28.55
C ALA A 559 -14.78 -45.43 28.58
N ASP A 560 -14.29 -44.20 28.41
CA ASP A 560 -15.12 -42.99 28.54
C ASP A 560 -15.97 -42.69 27.30
N ILE A 561 -15.79 -43.42 26.19
CA ILE A 561 -16.63 -43.33 24.99
C ILE A 561 -17.79 -44.34 25.04
N SER A 562 -17.79 -45.26 26.01
CA SER A 562 -18.83 -46.30 26.11
C SER A 562 -20.02 -45.96 27.04
N ASN A 563 -20.01 -44.81 27.73
CA ASN A 563 -21.09 -44.37 28.63
C ASN A 563 -21.82 -43.09 28.20
N ALA A 564 -21.67 -42.66 26.95
CA ALA A 564 -22.54 -41.65 26.35
C ALA A 564 -23.37 -42.30 25.23
N LYS A 565 -24.43 -43.00 25.64
CA LYS A 565 -25.60 -43.30 24.81
C LYS A 565 -26.82 -42.61 25.39
#